data_AF-A0AAE1RM74-F1
#
_entry.id   AF-A0AAE1RM74-F1
#
_cell.length_a   1.000
_cell.length_b   1.000
_cell.length_c   1.000
_cell.angle_alpha   90.00
_cell.angle_beta   90.00
_cell.angle_gamma   90.00
#
_symmetry.space_group_name_H-M   'P 1'
#
loop_
_entity.id
_entity.type
_entity.pdbx_description
1 polymer ?
#
loop_
_entity_poly.entity_id
_entity_poly.type
_entity_poly.pdbx_seq_one_letter_code
_entity_poly.pdbx_strand_id
1 'polypeptide(L)'
;MSCERLQEFMDILNYPKTSIDKFQLFTREFGFLDVFIGLQSFTDETNMLDVTQKIQTLFQDAAFDFYVLYLTEHFDFYASEVQNKILLAKRDIRAKYSFPEISLPLSPKFVMDIIPSVLENIGRLLKRHDPYSPLYVPETILEHIKDVSKELKFLQYFFCFVSQRFIEPKSQHHVNFFAHVLAVVGHASTLTWLYLPDFAPEQINLMLSDFLRMRVKPIEPCIRKIYVDVLQTLKSTIQSGWYFNIRYEHAVDSEASFVETMLHNLVGIPTKSNSTERVVLKDHLKILQKMLEFLRANIFRVLRKDLEFLLRDIETVVIDVGLLVYSLYEDEEEKEDMAPGEVNQAQVFDLSGNIQSLSIVIYLTIRKAFHLICQGFMD
;
A
#
# COMPACT_ATOMS: atom_id res chain seq x y z
N MET A 1 17.59 -3.86 -20.60
CA MET A 1 17.70 -5.31 -20.28
C MET A 1 16.66 -5.60 -19.23
N SER A 2 15.66 -6.47 -19.48
CA SER A 2 14.61 -6.73 -18.48
C SER A 2 15.17 -7.54 -17.30
N CYS A 3 14.58 -7.36 -16.13
CA CYS A 3 14.85 -8.17 -14.93
C CYS A 3 14.76 -9.69 -15.23
N GLU A 4 13.90 -10.07 -16.18
CA GLU A 4 13.72 -11.44 -16.68
C GLU A 4 14.94 -11.97 -17.45
N ARG A 5 15.57 -11.16 -18.31
CA ARG A 5 16.80 -11.56 -19.02
C ARG A 5 17.95 -11.77 -18.07
N LEU A 6 18.04 -10.92 -17.03
CA LEU A 6 18.96 -11.15 -15.93
C LEU A 6 18.66 -12.51 -15.28
N GLN A 7 17.40 -12.79 -14.95
CA GLN A 7 17.00 -14.05 -14.29
C GLN A 7 17.35 -15.29 -15.12
N GLU A 8 17.15 -15.25 -16.44
CA GLU A 8 17.54 -16.32 -17.38
C GLU A 8 19.06 -16.63 -17.32
N PHE A 9 19.91 -15.64 -17.03
CA PHE A 9 21.35 -15.88 -16.85
C PHE A 9 21.70 -16.70 -15.60
N MET A 10 20.89 -16.60 -14.54
CA MET A 10 21.12 -17.35 -13.29
C MET A 10 20.91 -18.84 -13.45
N ASP A 11 19.96 -19.24 -14.30
CA ASP A 11 19.64 -20.65 -14.53
C ASP A 11 20.69 -21.36 -15.41
N ILE A 12 21.55 -20.60 -16.09
CA ILE A 12 22.53 -21.11 -17.06
C ILE A 12 23.94 -21.27 -16.44
N LEU A 13 24.27 -20.57 -15.34
CA LEU A 13 25.66 -20.42 -14.88
C LEU A 13 25.86 -20.78 -13.39
N ASN A 14 26.74 -21.77 -13.12
CA ASN A 14 27.22 -22.14 -11.79
C ASN A 14 28.22 -21.09 -11.26
N TYR A 15 27.72 -19.97 -10.75
CA TYR A 15 28.55 -18.89 -10.21
C TYR A 15 28.85 -19.03 -8.69
N PRO A 16 29.98 -18.47 -8.20
CA PRO A 16 30.26 -18.38 -6.77
C PRO A 16 29.26 -17.44 -6.06
N LYS A 17 29.07 -17.65 -4.75
CA LYS A 17 28.10 -16.90 -3.92
C LYS A 17 28.23 -15.38 -4.06
N THR A 18 29.44 -14.85 -4.16
CA THR A 18 29.72 -13.42 -4.36
C THR A 18 29.14 -12.86 -5.66
N SER A 19 29.18 -13.64 -6.74
CA SER A 19 28.61 -13.25 -8.04
C SER A 19 27.07 -13.32 -8.00
N ILE A 20 26.50 -14.30 -7.29
CA ILE A 20 25.06 -14.37 -7.03
C ILE A 20 24.57 -13.14 -6.26
N ASP A 21 25.31 -12.72 -5.23
CA ASP A 21 25.00 -11.53 -4.43
C ASP A 21 25.02 -10.25 -5.28
N LYS A 22 26.06 -10.08 -6.12
CA LYS A 22 26.18 -8.96 -7.05
C LYS A 22 25.05 -8.95 -8.08
N PHE A 23 24.71 -10.12 -8.63
CA PHE A 23 23.61 -10.23 -9.57
C PHE A 23 22.28 -9.78 -8.93
N GLN A 24 21.99 -10.26 -7.72
CA GLN A 24 20.79 -9.88 -7.00
C GLN A 24 20.75 -8.40 -6.61
N LEU A 25 21.92 -7.81 -6.34
CA LEU A 25 22.06 -6.36 -6.22
C LEU A 25 21.56 -5.68 -7.48
N PHE A 26 22.04 -6.06 -8.66
CA PHE A 26 21.59 -5.43 -9.91
C PHE A 26 20.11 -5.67 -10.20
N THR A 27 19.59 -6.90 -10.00
CA THR A 27 18.16 -7.19 -10.09
C THR A 27 17.33 -6.24 -9.24
N ARG A 28 17.77 -5.98 -8.00
CA ARG A 28 17.12 -5.05 -7.08
C ARG A 28 17.23 -3.60 -7.57
N GLU A 29 18.44 -3.15 -7.91
CA GLU A 29 18.68 -1.78 -8.36
C GLU A 29 17.88 -1.46 -9.63
N PHE A 30 17.87 -2.36 -10.61
CA PHE A 30 17.07 -2.21 -11.83
C PHE A 30 15.57 -2.25 -11.57
N GLY A 31 15.10 -3.10 -10.65
CA GLY A 31 13.70 -3.12 -10.28
C GLY A 31 13.22 -1.77 -9.72
N PHE A 32 14.03 -1.11 -8.89
CA PHE A 32 13.70 0.24 -8.39
C PHE A 32 13.80 1.32 -9.47
N LEU A 33 14.78 1.21 -10.38
CA LEU A 33 14.91 2.11 -11.53
C LEU A 33 13.68 2.04 -12.45
N ASP A 34 13.17 0.84 -12.72
CA ASP A 34 11.97 0.64 -13.55
C ASP A 34 10.75 1.33 -12.92
N VAL A 35 10.56 1.20 -11.60
CA VAL A 35 9.51 1.91 -10.86
C VAL A 35 9.67 3.42 -11.01
N PHE A 36 10.89 3.93 -10.87
CA PHE A 36 11.17 5.36 -10.92
C PHE A 36 10.90 5.96 -12.30
N ILE A 37 11.34 5.29 -13.37
CA ILE A 37 11.05 5.68 -14.76
C ILE A 37 9.53 5.68 -14.99
N GLY A 38 8.83 4.67 -14.47
CA GLY A 38 7.37 4.61 -14.52
C GLY A 38 6.71 5.83 -13.87
N LEU A 39 7.15 6.21 -12.66
CA LEU A 39 6.61 7.36 -11.93
C LEU A 39 6.78 8.68 -12.67
N GLN A 40 7.93 8.87 -13.32
CA GLN A 40 8.23 10.11 -14.05
C GLN A 40 7.32 10.36 -15.24
N SER A 41 6.65 9.33 -15.77
CA SER A 41 5.65 9.52 -16.82
C SER A 41 4.41 10.31 -16.38
N PHE A 42 4.24 10.56 -15.08
CA PHE A 42 3.12 11.30 -14.47
C PHE A 42 3.54 12.64 -13.84
N THR A 43 4.68 13.18 -14.26
CA THR A 43 5.25 14.39 -13.66
C THR A 43 5.61 15.37 -14.76
N ASP A 44 5.05 16.58 -14.73
CA ASP A 44 5.38 17.66 -15.67
C ASP A 44 6.64 18.45 -15.26
N GLU A 45 7.28 18.08 -14.14
CA GLU A 45 8.41 18.80 -13.59
C GLU A 45 9.69 18.63 -14.42
N THR A 46 10.12 19.71 -15.08
CA THR A 46 11.39 19.79 -15.81
C THR A 46 12.62 19.55 -14.91
N ASN A 47 12.50 19.74 -13.59
CA ASN A 47 13.57 19.53 -12.63
C ASN A 47 13.98 18.05 -12.50
N MET A 48 13.08 17.14 -12.89
CA MET A 48 13.34 15.70 -12.89
C MET A 48 14.01 15.20 -14.18
N LEU A 49 14.14 16.03 -15.21
CA LEU A 49 14.69 15.61 -16.50
C LEU A 49 16.16 15.17 -16.39
N ASP A 50 16.99 15.91 -15.63
CA ASP A 50 18.40 15.54 -15.37
C ASP A 50 18.48 14.20 -14.63
N VAL A 51 17.61 13.99 -13.63
CA VAL A 51 17.53 12.73 -12.89
C VAL A 51 17.08 11.58 -13.79
N THR A 52 16.07 11.80 -14.63
CA THR A 52 15.56 10.84 -15.63
C THR A 52 16.65 10.40 -16.57
N GLN A 53 17.35 11.36 -17.17
CA GLN A 53 18.42 11.10 -18.13
C GLN A 53 19.56 10.32 -17.49
N LYS A 54 19.98 10.71 -16.29
CA LYS A 54 21.01 9.97 -15.54
C LYS A 54 20.60 8.53 -15.26
N ILE A 55 19.35 8.29 -14.88
CA ILE A 55 18.81 6.95 -14.66
C ILE A 55 18.79 6.13 -15.95
N GLN A 56 18.35 6.73 -17.06
CA GLN A 56 18.35 6.07 -18.37
C GLN A 56 19.77 5.74 -18.84
N THR A 57 20.73 6.65 -18.67
CA THR A 57 22.15 6.41 -18.98
C THR A 57 22.71 5.27 -18.13
N LEU A 58 22.46 5.28 -16.82
CA LEU A 58 22.87 4.21 -15.91
C LEU A 58 22.34 2.84 -16.36
N PHE A 59 21.09 2.80 -16.83
CA PHE A 59 20.47 1.58 -17.35
C PHE A 59 21.11 1.09 -18.65
N GLN A 60 21.45 2.01 -19.57
CA GLN A 60 22.11 1.69 -20.83
C GLN A 60 23.55 1.20 -20.61
N ASP A 61 24.33 1.90 -19.79
CA ASP A 61 25.70 1.55 -19.47
C ASP A 61 25.77 0.17 -18.82
N ALA A 62 24.92 -0.07 -17.81
CA ALA A 62 24.90 -1.36 -17.14
C ALA A 62 24.40 -2.50 -18.05
N ALA A 63 23.45 -2.25 -18.95
CA ALA A 63 23.03 -3.25 -19.94
C ALA A 63 24.14 -3.60 -20.95
N PHE A 64 25.01 -2.65 -21.29
CA PHE A 64 26.20 -2.88 -22.10
C PHE A 64 27.24 -3.71 -21.34
N ASP A 65 27.52 -3.34 -20.09
CA ASP A 65 28.49 -4.01 -19.21
C ASP A 65 28.07 -5.48 -18.88
N PHE A 66 26.77 -5.79 -18.92
CA PHE A 66 26.22 -7.15 -18.73
C PHE A 66 25.94 -7.93 -20.04
N TYR A 67 26.46 -7.50 -21.19
CA TYR A 67 26.29 -8.25 -22.43
C TYR A 67 27.08 -9.59 -22.40
N VAL A 68 26.49 -10.66 -22.95
CA VAL A 68 26.95 -12.07 -22.89
C VAL A 68 28.45 -12.26 -23.19
N LEU A 69 29.02 -11.44 -24.08
CA LEU A 69 30.42 -11.52 -24.49
C LEU A 69 31.42 -11.05 -23.41
N TYR A 70 31.00 -10.30 -22.39
CA TYR A 70 31.88 -9.73 -21.35
C TYR A 70 31.94 -10.51 -20.03
N LEU A 71 31.00 -11.45 -19.82
CA LEU A 71 30.77 -12.08 -18.50
C LEU A 71 31.57 -13.36 -18.25
N THR A 72 32.31 -13.86 -19.23
CA THR A 72 32.97 -15.17 -19.13
C THR A 72 34.28 -15.15 -18.32
N GLU A 73 34.94 -14.00 -18.15
CA GLU A 73 36.19 -13.90 -17.36
C GLU A 73 36.32 -12.65 -16.46
N HIS A 74 35.51 -11.60 -16.69
CA HIS A 74 35.67 -10.30 -16.02
C HIS A 74 34.43 -9.83 -15.24
N PHE A 75 33.50 -10.75 -14.94
CA PHE A 75 32.25 -10.44 -14.22
C PHE A 75 32.48 -9.58 -12.98
N ASP A 76 33.44 -9.95 -12.13
CA ASP A 76 33.66 -9.25 -10.87
C ASP A 76 34.15 -7.82 -11.04
N PHE A 77 34.94 -7.56 -12.08
CA PHE A 77 35.46 -6.23 -12.42
C PHE A 77 34.31 -5.33 -12.92
N TYR A 78 33.57 -5.78 -13.94
CA TYR A 78 32.44 -5.02 -14.50
C TYR A 78 31.32 -4.82 -13.48
N ALA A 79 31.00 -5.84 -12.68
CA ALA A 79 30.03 -5.69 -11.60
C ALA A 79 30.46 -4.62 -10.58
N SER A 80 31.74 -4.56 -10.22
CA SER A 80 32.23 -3.54 -9.30
C SER A 80 32.17 -2.13 -9.92
N GLU A 81 32.45 -2.01 -11.22
CA GLU A 81 32.33 -0.76 -11.97
C GLU A 81 30.88 -0.27 -12.03
N VAL A 82 29.94 -1.15 -12.42
CA VAL A 82 28.51 -0.82 -12.45
C VAL A 82 28.00 -0.44 -11.06
N GLN A 83 28.37 -1.18 -10.02
CA GLN A 83 27.99 -0.86 -8.65
C GLN A 83 28.48 0.54 -8.25
N ASN A 84 29.72 0.91 -8.57
CA ASN A 84 30.25 2.24 -8.30
C ASN A 84 29.50 3.34 -9.07
N LYS A 85 29.19 3.10 -10.35
CA LYS A 85 28.38 4.02 -11.17
C LYS A 85 26.99 4.24 -10.54
N ILE A 86 26.33 3.17 -10.08
CA ILE A 86 25.03 3.24 -9.39
C ILE A 86 25.14 4.07 -8.10
N LEU A 87 26.16 3.81 -7.26
CA LEU A 87 26.35 4.55 -6.00
C LEU A 87 26.58 6.04 -6.23
N LEU A 88 27.40 6.40 -7.21
CA LEU A 88 27.63 7.80 -7.58
C LEU A 88 26.36 8.46 -8.10
N ALA A 89 25.63 7.79 -9.01
CA ALA A 89 24.37 8.28 -9.53
C ALA A 89 23.33 8.51 -8.42
N LYS A 90 23.21 7.57 -7.46
CA LYS A 90 22.32 7.73 -6.30
C LYS A 90 22.64 8.98 -5.48
N ARG A 91 23.93 9.25 -5.20
CA ARG A 91 24.35 10.43 -4.44
C ARG A 91 24.03 11.72 -5.18
N ASP A 92 24.29 11.75 -6.48
CA ASP A 92 23.98 12.88 -7.34
C ASP A 92 22.47 13.16 -7.41
N ILE A 93 21.67 12.11 -7.60
CA ILE A 93 20.20 12.21 -7.67
C ILE A 93 19.66 12.71 -6.33
N ARG A 94 20.12 12.13 -5.23
CA ARG A 94 19.69 12.51 -3.87
C ARG A 94 19.90 13.99 -3.56
N ALA A 95 20.97 14.60 -4.07
CA ALA A 95 21.25 16.02 -3.86
C ALA A 95 20.25 16.96 -4.57
N LYS A 96 19.53 16.46 -5.57
CA LYS A 96 18.62 17.25 -6.41
C LYS A 96 17.16 16.81 -6.35
N TYR A 97 16.92 15.58 -5.90
CA TYR A 97 15.61 14.96 -5.97
C TYR A 97 14.66 15.55 -4.91
N SER A 98 13.56 16.13 -5.39
CA SER A 98 12.36 16.43 -4.62
C SER A 98 11.24 15.53 -5.13
N PHE A 99 10.43 14.92 -4.26
CA PHE A 99 9.33 14.10 -4.78
C PHE A 99 8.40 14.95 -5.66
N PRO A 100 8.12 14.52 -6.91
CA PRO A 100 7.42 15.35 -7.87
C PRO A 100 5.94 15.44 -7.54
N GLU A 101 5.33 16.60 -7.78
CA GLU A 101 3.88 16.70 -7.76
C GLU A 101 3.29 15.86 -8.91
N ILE A 102 2.39 14.96 -8.56
CA ILE A 102 1.77 14.04 -9.52
C ILE A 102 0.71 14.81 -10.29
N SER A 103 0.96 15.05 -11.57
CA SER A 103 0.04 15.71 -12.50
C SER A 103 -0.61 14.70 -13.47
N LEU A 104 -1.86 14.99 -13.84
CA LEU A 104 -2.80 14.06 -14.48
C LEU A 104 -2.61 13.97 -16.01
N PRO A 105 -3.02 12.87 -16.69
CA PRO A 105 -3.97 11.84 -16.23
C PRO A 105 -3.35 10.53 -15.70
N LEU A 106 -3.84 10.10 -14.53
CA LEU A 106 -3.46 8.84 -13.89
C LEU A 106 -4.22 7.66 -14.53
N SER A 107 -3.47 6.62 -14.92
CA SER A 107 -4.06 5.36 -15.38
C SER A 107 -4.27 4.42 -14.19
N PRO A 108 -5.51 3.99 -13.87
CA PRO A 108 -5.78 2.99 -12.84
C PRO A 108 -4.96 1.71 -13.02
N LYS A 109 -4.73 1.30 -14.28
CA LYS A 109 -3.93 0.13 -14.63
C LYS A 109 -2.48 0.29 -14.20
N PHE A 110 -1.89 1.47 -14.44
CA PHE A 110 -0.53 1.74 -14.02
C PHE A 110 -0.37 1.67 -12.49
N VAL A 111 -1.31 2.26 -11.74
CA VAL A 111 -1.28 2.20 -10.28
C VAL A 111 -1.49 0.77 -9.76
N MET A 112 -2.31 -0.05 -10.43
CA MET A 112 -2.44 -1.48 -10.13
C MET A 112 -1.12 -2.24 -10.31
N ASP A 113 -0.33 -1.88 -11.33
CA ASP A 113 0.91 -2.59 -11.67
C ASP A 113 2.11 -2.14 -10.81
N ILE A 114 2.15 -0.86 -10.40
CA ILE A 114 3.30 -0.29 -9.68
C ILE A 114 3.39 -0.75 -8.21
N ILE A 115 2.26 -0.91 -7.52
CA ILE A 115 2.25 -1.33 -6.11
C ILE A 115 2.87 -2.73 -5.93
N PRO A 116 2.46 -3.78 -6.69
CA PRO A 116 3.12 -5.09 -6.65
C PRO A 116 4.62 -5.01 -6.95
N SER A 117 5.03 -4.19 -7.93
CA SER A 117 6.44 -4.04 -8.30
C SER A 117 7.28 -3.49 -7.14
N VAL A 118 6.78 -2.43 -6.47
CA VAL A 118 7.46 -1.87 -5.28
C VAL A 118 7.49 -2.87 -4.13
N LEU A 119 6.39 -3.57 -3.86
CA LEU A 119 6.33 -4.62 -2.83
C LEU A 119 7.31 -5.76 -3.12
N GLU A 120 7.46 -6.16 -4.38
CA GLU A 120 8.43 -7.18 -4.78
C GLU A 120 9.86 -6.72 -4.54
N ASN A 121 10.19 -5.49 -4.96
CA ASN A 121 11.52 -4.90 -4.75
C ASN A 121 11.87 -4.77 -3.27
N ILE A 122 10.92 -4.31 -2.44
CA ILE A 122 11.07 -4.29 -0.98
C ILE A 122 11.21 -5.71 -0.43
N GLY A 123 10.42 -6.66 -0.90
CA GLY A 123 10.49 -8.06 -0.50
C GLY A 123 11.86 -8.71 -0.79
N ARG A 124 12.55 -8.29 -1.86
CA ARG A 124 13.92 -8.73 -2.16
C ARG A 124 14.93 -8.27 -1.09
N LEU A 125 14.71 -7.10 -0.46
CA LEU A 125 15.52 -6.66 0.69
C LEU A 125 15.32 -7.52 1.92
N LEU A 126 14.08 -7.99 2.15
CA LEU A 126 13.72 -8.77 3.34
C LEU A 126 14.26 -10.22 3.34
N LYS A 127 14.74 -10.72 2.20
CA LYS A 127 15.07 -12.15 2.01
C LYS A 127 16.48 -12.55 2.46
N ARG A 128 17.39 -11.61 2.79
CA ARG A 128 18.80 -11.96 3.10
C ARG A 128 19.39 -11.20 4.28
N HIS A 129 20.06 -11.95 5.15
CA HIS A 129 20.72 -11.51 6.38
C HIS A 129 22.17 -12.02 6.44
N ASP A 130 22.95 -11.78 5.40
CA ASP A 130 24.40 -12.05 5.46
C ASP A 130 25.13 -10.72 5.72
N PRO A 131 25.76 -10.53 6.91
CA PRO A 131 26.47 -9.31 7.26
C PRO A 131 27.70 -9.03 6.38
N TYR A 132 28.18 -10.03 5.64
CA TYR A 132 29.28 -9.89 4.68
C TYR A 132 28.79 -9.60 3.26
N SER A 133 27.48 -9.55 3.04
CA SER A 133 26.90 -9.25 1.73
C SER A 133 26.87 -7.74 1.46
N PRO A 134 27.18 -7.29 0.24
CA PRO A 134 26.94 -5.91 -0.20
C PRO A 134 25.46 -5.48 -0.11
N LEU A 135 24.57 -6.45 0.08
CA LEU A 135 23.12 -6.28 0.24
C LEU A 135 22.70 -6.13 1.70
N TYR A 136 23.62 -6.18 2.66
CA TYR A 136 23.30 -6.15 4.07
C TYR A 136 22.56 -4.86 4.44
N VAL A 137 21.39 -5.03 5.04
CA VAL A 137 20.61 -3.96 5.67
C VAL A 137 20.56 -4.27 7.17
N PRO A 138 20.97 -3.32 8.03
CA PRO A 138 20.88 -3.48 9.48
C PRO A 138 19.48 -3.87 9.94
N GLU A 139 19.40 -4.73 10.96
CA GLU A 139 18.13 -5.31 11.42
C GLU A 139 17.11 -4.25 11.88
N THR A 140 17.58 -3.18 12.52
CA THR A 140 16.74 -2.05 12.95
C THR A 140 16.04 -1.35 11.78
N ILE A 141 16.72 -1.24 10.63
CA ILE A 141 16.15 -0.69 9.40
C ILE A 141 15.19 -1.70 8.78
N LEU A 142 15.53 -2.98 8.82
CA LEU A 142 14.70 -4.02 8.26
C LEU A 142 13.33 -4.11 8.93
N GLU A 143 13.25 -3.89 10.25
CA GLU A 143 11.98 -3.81 10.97
C GLU A 143 11.08 -2.69 10.40
N HIS A 144 11.63 -1.49 10.21
CA HIS A 144 10.89 -0.38 9.60
C HIS A 144 10.51 -0.66 8.15
N ILE A 145 11.36 -1.31 7.36
CA ILE A 145 11.03 -1.73 5.99
C ILE A 145 9.92 -2.78 5.97
N LYS A 146 9.89 -3.72 6.94
CA LYS A 146 8.80 -4.69 7.10
C LYS A 146 7.49 -3.98 7.40
N ASP A 147 7.51 -2.98 8.27
CA ASP A 147 6.33 -2.16 8.57
C ASP A 147 5.86 -1.38 7.34
N VAL A 148 6.77 -0.74 6.59
CA VAL A 148 6.42 -0.09 5.31
C VAL A 148 5.81 -1.09 4.32
N SER A 149 6.42 -2.25 4.13
CA SER A 149 5.90 -3.29 3.24
C SER A 149 4.51 -3.76 3.65
N LYS A 150 4.28 -3.91 4.96
CA LYS A 150 2.99 -4.32 5.51
C LYS A 150 1.92 -3.26 5.25
N GLU A 151 2.20 -1.99 5.52
CA GLU A 151 1.25 -0.91 5.32
C GLU A 151 0.96 -0.64 3.82
N LEU A 152 1.97 -0.76 2.95
CA LEU A 152 1.77 -0.70 1.49
C LEU A 152 0.86 -1.82 0.97
N LYS A 153 0.90 -3.01 1.58
CA LYS A 153 0.01 -4.12 1.23
C LYS A 153 -1.45 -3.80 1.60
N PHE A 154 -1.69 -3.17 2.74
CA PHE A 154 -3.03 -2.70 3.10
C PHE A 154 -3.50 -1.55 2.20
N LEU A 155 -2.60 -0.67 1.79
CA LEU A 155 -2.90 0.34 0.79
C LEU A 155 -3.29 -0.29 -0.56
N GLN A 156 -2.57 -1.33 -0.99
CA GLN A 156 -2.89 -2.11 -2.19
C GLN A 156 -4.32 -2.68 -2.11
N TYR A 157 -4.66 -3.29 -0.98
CA TYR A 157 -5.99 -3.87 -0.77
C TYR A 157 -7.10 -2.82 -0.90
N PHE A 158 -6.91 -1.65 -0.28
CA PHE A 158 -7.87 -0.57 -0.42
C PHE A 158 -7.92 -0.02 -1.86
N PHE A 159 -6.77 0.16 -2.49
CA PHE A 159 -6.70 0.60 -3.88
C PHE A 159 -7.42 -0.37 -4.84
N CYS A 160 -7.25 -1.68 -4.68
CA CYS A 160 -7.97 -2.70 -5.44
C CYS A 160 -9.49 -2.57 -5.22
N PHE A 161 -9.92 -2.41 -3.96
CA PHE A 161 -11.33 -2.24 -3.62
C PHE A 161 -11.96 -1.02 -4.32
N VAL A 162 -11.26 0.12 -4.32
CA VAL A 162 -11.74 1.36 -4.98
C VAL A 162 -11.69 1.25 -6.50
N SER A 163 -10.58 0.79 -7.06
CA SER A 163 -10.34 0.78 -8.52
C SER A 163 -11.28 -0.15 -9.28
N GLN A 164 -11.63 -1.31 -8.71
CA GLN A 164 -12.60 -2.22 -9.33
C GLN A 164 -14.02 -1.64 -9.43
N ARG A 165 -14.30 -0.59 -8.64
CA ARG A 165 -15.58 0.11 -8.59
C ARG A 165 -15.58 1.40 -9.40
N PHE A 166 -14.49 1.77 -10.08
CA PHE A 166 -14.50 2.95 -10.96
C PHE A 166 -13.99 2.62 -12.36
N ILE A 167 -14.89 2.73 -13.34
CA ILE A 167 -14.55 2.56 -14.75
C ILE A 167 -13.88 3.83 -15.30
N GLU A 168 -14.23 5.01 -14.78
CA GLU A 168 -13.60 6.29 -15.09
C GLU A 168 -13.54 7.21 -13.85
N PRO A 169 -12.46 7.97 -13.63
CA PRO A 169 -12.36 8.92 -12.53
C PRO A 169 -13.24 10.15 -12.81
N LYS A 170 -14.54 10.05 -12.53
CA LYS A 170 -15.51 11.15 -12.68
C LYS A 170 -15.51 12.12 -11.51
N SER A 171 -15.03 11.71 -10.34
CA SER A 171 -14.96 12.55 -9.14
C SER A 171 -13.52 12.99 -8.85
N GLN A 172 -13.36 14.22 -8.36
CA GLN A 172 -12.07 14.74 -7.90
C GLN A 172 -11.52 13.91 -6.73
N HIS A 173 -12.41 13.32 -5.90
CA HIS A 173 -11.99 12.51 -4.76
C HIS A 173 -11.27 11.22 -5.18
N HIS A 174 -11.64 10.59 -6.29
CA HIS A 174 -10.93 9.40 -6.79
C HIS A 174 -9.57 9.78 -7.33
N VAL A 175 -9.50 10.88 -8.08
CA VAL A 175 -8.26 11.43 -8.61
C VAL A 175 -7.28 11.72 -7.46
N ASN A 176 -7.75 12.39 -6.41
CA ASN A 176 -6.96 12.69 -5.22
C ASN A 176 -6.49 11.42 -4.51
N PHE A 177 -7.36 10.41 -4.36
CA PHE A 177 -6.98 9.13 -3.76
C PHE A 177 -5.91 8.40 -4.59
N PHE A 178 -6.03 8.38 -5.92
CA PHE A 178 -5.08 7.70 -6.80
C PHE A 178 -3.72 8.41 -6.81
N ALA A 179 -3.74 9.75 -6.86
CA ALA A 179 -2.54 10.55 -6.73
C ALA A 179 -1.86 10.33 -5.38
N HIS A 180 -2.63 10.26 -4.29
CA HIS A 180 -2.11 9.93 -2.97
C HIS A 180 -1.45 8.55 -2.93
N VAL A 181 -2.14 7.50 -3.41
CA VAL A 181 -1.58 6.14 -3.47
C VAL A 181 -0.27 6.10 -4.25
N LEU A 182 -0.23 6.76 -5.41
CA LEU A 182 0.97 6.80 -6.22
C LEU A 182 2.10 7.59 -5.53
N ALA A 183 1.77 8.68 -4.84
CA ALA A 183 2.72 9.44 -4.04
C ALA A 183 3.33 8.56 -2.95
N VAL A 184 2.51 7.85 -2.18
CA VAL A 184 2.95 6.96 -1.11
C VAL A 184 3.90 5.88 -1.63
N VAL A 185 3.50 5.20 -2.70
CA VAL A 185 4.27 4.09 -3.29
C VAL A 185 5.59 4.59 -3.88
N GLY A 186 5.56 5.74 -4.54
CA GLY A 186 6.76 6.37 -5.09
C GLY A 186 7.74 6.83 -4.01
N HIS A 187 7.25 7.42 -2.93
CA HIS A 187 8.09 7.79 -1.79
C HIS A 187 8.72 6.57 -1.14
N ALA A 188 7.95 5.49 -0.91
CA ALA A 188 8.47 4.26 -0.33
C ALA A 188 9.59 3.66 -1.20
N SER A 189 9.37 3.60 -2.52
CA SER A 189 10.36 3.15 -3.50
C SER A 189 11.63 4.01 -3.43
N THR A 190 11.45 5.33 -3.45
CA THR A 190 12.55 6.31 -3.43
C THR A 190 13.37 6.24 -2.15
N LEU A 191 12.73 6.21 -0.98
CA LEU A 191 13.41 6.07 0.31
C LEU A 191 14.23 4.80 0.35
N THR A 192 13.62 3.69 -0.05
CA THR A 192 14.25 2.38 -0.05
C THR A 192 15.42 2.30 -1.03
N TRP A 193 15.28 2.88 -2.22
CA TRP A 193 16.30 2.83 -3.26
C TRP A 193 17.42 3.85 -3.05
N LEU A 194 17.10 5.14 -2.94
CA LEU A 194 18.10 6.21 -2.91
C LEU A 194 18.92 6.24 -1.62
N TYR A 195 18.36 5.79 -0.49
CA TYR A 195 18.99 5.98 0.82
C TYR A 195 19.69 4.72 1.36
N LEU A 196 19.40 3.54 0.82
CA LEU A 196 20.09 2.31 1.22
C LEU A 196 21.20 1.90 0.23
N PRO A 197 22.36 1.40 0.72
CA PRO A 197 22.75 1.21 2.14
C PRO A 197 23.55 2.37 2.75
N ASP A 198 23.74 3.47 2.00
CA ASP A 198 24.76 4.50 2.26
C ASP A 198 24.58 5.35 3.55
N PHE A 199 23.42 5.30 4.22
CA PHE A 199 23.12 6.17 5.37
C PHE A 199 23.28 5.50 6.73
N ALA A 200 23.54 6.35 7.73
CA ALA A 200 23.48 5.95 9.13
C ALA A 200 22.09 5.38 9.48
N PRO A 201 22.00 4.20 10.11
CA PRO A 201 20.73 3.53 10.40
C PRO A 201 19.70 4.43 11.11
N GLU A 202 20.16 5.30 12.00
CA GLU A 202 19.31 6.21 12.77
C GLU A 202 18.56 7.20 11.88
N GLN A 203 19.23 7.75 10.86
CA GLN A 203 18.61 8.72 9.95
C GLN A 203 17.57 8.04 9.06
N ILE A 204 17.87 6.84 8.54
CA ILE A 204 16.93 6.09 7.72
C ILE A 204 15.70 5.67 8.54
N ASN A 205 15.91 5.22 9.78
CA ASN A 205 14.81 4.83 10.66
C ASN A 205 13.87 6.00 10.94
N LEU A 206 14.41 7.19 11.20
CA LEU A 206 13.61 8.41 11.36
C LEU A 206 12.79 8.71 10.08
N MET A 207 13.44 8.70 8.90
CA MET A 207 12.75 8.95 7.64
C MET A 207 11.65 7.92 7.33
N LEU A 208 11.89 6.63 7.61
CA LEU A 208 10.89 5.57 7.41
C LEU A 208 9.74 5.69 8.42
N SER A 209 10.03 6.07 9.67
CA SER A 209 9.02 6.30 10.70
C SER A 209 8.13 7.50 10.36
N ASP A 210 8.74 8.62 9.95
CA ASP A 210 8.04 9.82 9.50
C ASP A 210 7.18 9.52 8.27
N PHE A 211 7.73 8.78 7.29
CA PHE A 211 6.97 8.34 6.11
C PHE A 211 5.75 7.50 6.49
N LEU A 212 5.91 6.51 7.38
CA LEU A 212 4.80 5.68 7.86
C LEU A 212 3.70 6.52 8.51
N ARG A 213 4.09 7.49 9.36
CA ARG A 213 3.16 8.36 10.08
C ARG A 213 2.45 9.35 9.17
N MET A 214 3.19 10.02 8.29
CA MET A 214 2.70 11.16 7.51
C MET A 214 2.00 10.77 6.21
N ARG A 215 2.27 9.57 5.68
CA ARG A 215 1.86 9.24 4.30
C ARG A 215 1.07 7.95 4.19
N VAL A 216 1.37 6.93 5.01
CA VAL A 216 0.75 5.60 4.84
C VAL A 216 -0.40 5.38 5.81
N LYS A 217 -0.24 5.81 7.07
CA LYS A 217 -1.29 5.69 8.07
C LYS A 217 -2.25 6.89 8.00
N PRO A 218 -3.56 6.67 7.85
CA PRO A 218 -4.55 7.74 7.82
C PRO A 218 -4.89 8.26 9.23
N ILE A 219 -3.85 8.50 10.04
CA ILE A 219 -3.99 9.13 11.36
C ILE A 219 -4.10 10.64 11.17
N GLU A 220 -3.28 11.22 10.29
CA GLU A 220 -3.31 12.64 9.99
C GLU A 220 -4.65 13.06 9.36
N PRO A 221 -5.31 14.12 9.85
CA PRO A 221 -6.65 14.51 9.39
C PRO A 221 -6.74 14.76 7.88
N CYS A 222 -5.73 15.40 7.29
CA CYS A 222 -5.70 15.70 5.85
C CYS A 222 -5.59 14.43 4.99
N ILE A 223 -4.78 13.46 5.42
CA ILE A 223 -4.65 12.16 4.75
C ILE A 223 -5.94 11.35 4.94
N ARG A 224 -6.44 11.26 6.18
CA ARG A 224 -7.69 10.58 6.50
C ARG A 224 -8.85 11.06 5.63
N LYS A 225 -8.95 12.37 5.42
CA LYS A 225 -10.00 12.97 4.58
C LYS A 225 -10.01 12.39 3.16
N ILE A 226 -8.85 12.13 2.56
CA ILE A 226 -8.76 11.52 1.23
C ILE A 226 -9.45 10.14 1.20
N TYR A 227 -9.24 9.34 2.25
CA TYR A 227 -9.79 7.98 2.39
C TYR A 227 -11.30 8.01 2.68
N VAL A 228 -11.74 8.95 3.52
CA VAL A 228 -13.16 9.14 3.84
C VAL A 228 -13.93 9.66 2.61
N ASP A 229 -13.41 10.66 1.92
CA ASP A 229 -14.06 11.27 0.76
C ASP A 229 -14.28 10.26 -0.38
N VAL A 230 -13.30 9.39 -0.66
CA VAL A 230 -13.45 8.34 -1.68
C VAL A 230 -14.50 7.30 -1.29
N LEU A 231 -14.57 6.91 0.00
CA LEU A 231 -15.59 5.99 0.51
C LEU A 231 -16.99 6.61 0.50
N GLN A 232 -17.13 7.88 0.87
CA GLN A 232 -18.41 8.59 0.78
C GLN A 232 -18.87 8.70 -0.68
N THR A 233 -17.94 8.95 -1.60
CA THR A 233 -18.25 8.99 -3.03
C THR A 233 -18.73 7.62 -3.52
N LEU A 234 -18.05 6.53 -3.13
CA LEU A 234 -18.48 5.15 -3.41
C LEU A 234 -19.89 4.87 -2.88
N LYS A 235 -20.14 5.21 -1.61
CA LYS A 235 -21.45 5.01 -0.97
C LYS A 235 -22.56 5.73 -1.73
N SER A 236 -22.35 7.00 -2.05
CA SER A 236 -23.33 7.81 -2.78
C SER A 236 -23.61 7.25 -4.18
N THR A 237 -22.57 6.73 -4.84
CA THR A 237 -22.69 6.10 -6.16
C THR A 237 -23.55 4.83 -6.11
N ILE A 238 -23.31 3.94 -5.15
CA ILE A 238 -24.11 2.72 -4.95
C ILE A 238 -25.58 3.06 -4.64
N GLN A 239 -25.79 4.05 -3.76
CA GLN A 239 -27.13 4.50 -3.36
C GLN A 239 -27.92 5.13 -4.51
N SER A 240 -27.24 5.81 -5.44
CA SER A 240 -27.87 6.37 -6.65
C SER A 240 -28.35 5.31 -7.66
N GLY A 241 -28.07 4.03 -7.39
CA GLY A 241 -28.44 2.93 -8.26
C GLY A 241 -27.45 2.68 -9.39
N TRP A 242 -26.38 3.47 -9.50
CA TRP A 242 -25.30 3.23 -10.45
C TRP A 242 -24.58 1.94 -10.07
N TYR A 243 -24.58 0.98 -10.99
CA TYR A 243 -24.02 -0.34 -10.76
C TYR A 243 -22.68 -0.48 -11.46
N PHE A 244 -21.68 -0.88 -10.68
CA PHE A 244 -20.33 -1.07 -11.19
C PHE A 244 -20.27 -2.32 -12.05
N ASN A 245 -19.64 -2.23 -13.21
CA ASN A 245 -19.36 -3.40 -14.04
C ASN A 245 -18.16 -4.14 -13.41
N ILE A 246 -18.40 -4.74 -12.25
CA ILE A 246 -17.38 -5.47 -11.50
C ILE A 246 -17.00 -6.68 -12.35
N ARG A 247 -15.73 -6.77 -12.75
CA ARG A 247 -15.18 -8.02 -13.28
C ARG A 247 -15.18 -9.03 -12.13
N TYR A 248 -16.23 -9.86 -12.10
CA TYR A 248 -16.54 -10.79 -11.01
C TYR A 248 -15.37 -11.68 -10.57
N GLU A 249 -14.40 -11.95 -11.46
CA GLU A 249 -13.21 -12.76 -11.16
C GLU A 249 -12.30 -12.19 -10.06
N HIS A 250 -12.30 -10.88 -9.82
CA HIS A 250 -11.41 -10.24 -8.83
C HIS A 250 -12.13 -9.49 -7.70
N ALA A 251 -13.46 -9.44 -7.76
CA ALA A 251 -14.30 -8.72 -6.79
C ALA A 251 -14.10 -9.26 -5.38
N VAL A 252 -14.34 -10.57 -5.24
CA VAL A 252 -14.39 -11.33 -3.98
C VAL A 252 -13.12 -11.17 -3.15
N ASP A 253 -11.97 -11.14 -3.83
CA ASP A 253 -10.67 -10.95 -3.19
C ASP A 253 -10.51 -9.51 -2.70
N SER A 254 -11.12 -8.53 -3.36
CA SER A 254 -11.04 -7.10 -3.00
C SER A 254 -11.83 -6.76 -1.73
N GLU A 255 -13.07 -7.26 -1.54
CA GLU A 255 -13.82 -6.93 -0.32
C GLU A 255 -13.20 -7.57 0.90
N ALA A 256 -12.80 -8.85 0.80
CA ALA A 256 -12.14 -9.56 1.89
C ALA A 256 -10.81 -8.89 2.27
N SER A 257 -10.03 -8.45 1.28
CA SER A 257 -8.77 -7.73 1.49
C SER A 257 -8.98 -6.35 2.10
N PHE A 258 -10.03 -5.63 1.71
CA PHE A 258 -10.35 -4.34 2.33
C PHE A 258 -10.86 -4.49 3.76
N VAL A 259 -11.68 -5.51 4.06
CA VAL A 259 -12.04 -5.86 5.45
C VAL A 259 -10.80 -6.22 6.27
N GLU A 260 -9.81 -6.91 5.68
CA GLU A 260 -8.53 -7.17 6.34
C GLU A 260 -7.77 -5.87 6.68
N THR A 261 -7.84 -4.88 5.79
CA THR A 261 -7.29 -3.53 6.04
C THR A 261 -7.99 -2.85 7.21
N MET A 262 -9.32 -2.96 7.31
CA MET A 262 -10.08 -2.41 8.43
C MET A 262 -9.74 -3.08 9.76
N LEU A 263 -9.59 -4.40 9.76
CA LEU A 263 -9.15 -5.16 10.94
C LEU A 263 -7.76 -4.69 11.42
N HIS A 264 -6.82 -4.50 10.49
CA HIS A 264 -5.48 -3.98 10.83
C HIS A 264 -5.55 -2.56 11.42
N ASN A 265 -6.32 -1.67 10.80
CA ASN A 265 -6.49 -0.29 11.29
C ASN A 265 -7.11 -0.26 12.70
N LEU A 266 -8.13 -1.08 12.97
CA LEU A 266 -8.76 -1.18 14.29
C LEU A 266 -7.77 -1.54 15.41
N VAL A 267 -6.82 -2.44 15.15
CA VAL A 267 -5.78 -2.81 16.12
C VAL A 267 -4.84 -1.63 16.43
N GLY A 268 -4.66 -0.72 15.48
CA GLY A 268 -3.82 0.47 15.62
C GLY A 268 -4.43 1.62 16.42
N ILE A 269 -5.71 1.53 16.81
CA ILE A 269 -6.40 2.62 17.52
C ILE A 269 -5.86 2.75 18.96
N PRO A 270 -5.41 3.95 19.40
CA PRO A 270 -4.89 4.14 20.76
C PRO A 270 -5.97 3.94 21.83
N THR A 271 -5.81 2.92 22.68
CA THR A 271 -6.77 2.60 23.77
C THR A 271 -6.23 2.88 25.18
N LYS A 272 -5.21 3.74 25.33
CA LYS A 272 -4.40 3.87 26.57
C LYS A 272 -5.07 4.59 27.77
N SER A 273 -6.32 5.03 27.68
CA SER A 273 -6.99 5.73 28.80
C SER A 273 -8.04 4.85 29.50
N ASN A 274 -8.03 4.90 30.84
CA ASN A 274 -8.81 4.06 31.74
C ASN A 274 -10.17 4.67 32.15
N SER A 275 -10.70 5.63 31.39
CA SER A 275 -12.05 6.14 31.68
C SER A 275 -13.11 5.06 31.42
N THR A 276 -14.17 5.04 32.22
CA THR A 276 -15.28 4.06 32.10
C THR A 276 -15.90 4.07 30.69
N GLU A 277 -16.00 5.23 30.06
CA GLU A 277 -16.49 5.40 28.69
C GLU A 277 -15.54 4.73 27.66
N ARG A 278 -14.22 4.83 27.84
CA ARG A 278 -13.25 4.12 26.99
C ARG A 278 -13.23 2.62 27.23
N VAL A 279 -13.57 2.16 28.44
CA VAL A 279 -13.77 0.72 28.70
C VAL A 279 -14.95 0.20 27.88
N VAL A 280 -16.08 0.92 27.88
CA VAL A 280 -17.26 0.56 27.09
C VAL A 280 -16.92 0.58 25.59
N LEU A 281 -16.26 1.63 25.09
CA LEU A 281 -15.83 1.71 23.68
C LEU A 281 -14.90 0.55 23.32
N LYS A 282 -13.95 0.18 24.19
CA LYS A 282 -13.03 -0.95 23.97
C LYS A 282 -13.76 -2.27 23.80
N ASP A 283 -14.80 -2.51 24.58
CA ASP A 283 -15.59 -3.74 24.44
C ASP A 283 -16.43 -3.73 23.15
N HIS A 284 -16.96 -2.57 22.74
CA HIS A 284 -17.60 -2.42 21.43
C HIS A 284 -16.62 -2.63 20.27
N LEU A 285 -15.40 -2.11 20.35
CA LEU A 285 -14.37 -2.34 19.33
C LEU A 285 -14.00 -3.82 19.21
N LYS A 286 -13.93 -4.56 20.33
CA LYS A 286 -13.74 -6.02 20.29
C LYS A 286 -14.92 -6.74 19.63
N ILE A 287 -16.15 -6.29 19.88
CA ILE A 287 -17.34 -6.84 19.20
C ILE A 287 -17.24 -6.57 17.70
N LEU A 288 -16.94 -5.34 17.29
CA LEU A 288 -16.75 -4.98 15.89
C LEU A 288 -15.67 -5.83 15.24
N GLN A 289 -14.52 -5.99 15.89
CA GLN A 289 -13.43 -6.85 15.40
C GLN A 289 -13.93 -8.28 15.13
N LYS A 290 -14.64 -8.89 16.08
CA LYS A 290 -15.23 -10.23 15.89
C LYS A 290 -16.23 -10.27 14.74
N MET A 291 -17.05 -9.22 14.58
CA MET A 291 -18.02 -9.13 13.49
C MET A 291 -17.33 -8.98 12.13
N LEU A 292 -16.22 -8.25 12.05
CA LEU A 292 -15.42 -8.13 10.83
C LEU A 292 -14.66 -9.42 10.50
N GLU A 293 -14.11 -10.11 11.50
CA GLU A 293 -13.55 -11.46 11.32
C GLU A 293 -14.62 -12.43 10.80
N PHE A 294 -15.83 -12.36 11.35
CA PHE A 294 -16.97 -13.14 10.90
C PHE A 294 -17.40 -12.78 9.47
N LEU A 295 -17.43 -11.50 9.11
CA LEU A 295 -17.69 -11.03 7.74
C LEU A 295 -16.65 -11.57 6.77
N ARG A 296 -15.36 -11.34 7.06
CA ARG A 296 -14.24 -11.80 6.24
C ARG A 296 -14.31 -13.31 5.96
N ALA A 297 -14.59 -14.12 6.97
CA ALA A 297 -14.67 -15.57 6.83
C ALA A 297 -15.83 -16.04 5.94
N ASN A 298 -16.86 -15.21 5.76
CA ASN A 298 -18.06 -15.59 5.02
C ASN A 298 -18.20 -14.92 3.65
N ILE A 299 -17.55 -13.77 3.39
CA ILE A 299 -17.59 -13.06 2.09
C ILE A 299 -17.40 -14.02 0.89
N PHE A 300 -16.38 -14.88 0.94
CA PHE A 300 -16.10 -15.85 -0.14
C PHE A 300 -17.22 -16.85 -0.41
N ARG A 301 -17.91 -17.30 0.65
CA ARG A 301 -19.01 -18.27 0.54
C ARG A 301 -20.25 -17.64 -0.09
N VAL A 302 -20.45 -16.36 0.23
CA VAL A 302 -21.58 -15.59 -0.28
C VAL A 302 -21.43 -15.29 -1.76
N LEU A 303 -20.23 -14.86 -2.17
CA LEU A 303 -19.99 -14.35 -3.52
C LEU A 303 -19.85 -15.45 -4.58
N ARG A 304 -19.58 -16.70 -4.18
CA ARG A 304 -19.50 -17.85 -5.11
C ARG A 304 -20.85 -18.28 -5.69
N LYS A 305 -21.99 -17.85 -5.12
CA LYS A 305 -23.33 -18.39 -5.43
C LYS A 305 -24.20 -17.46 -6.30
N ASP A 306 -23.60 -16.57 -7.09
CA ASP A 306 -24.30 -15.63 -7.99
C ASP A 306 -25.39 -14.79 -7.29
N LEU A 307 -25.18 -14.44 -6.02
CA LEU A 307 -26.10 -13.62 -5.24
C LEU A 307 -25.83 -12.13 -5.46
N GLU A 308 -26.09 -11.65 -6.66
CA GLU A 308 -25.83 -10.25 -7.09
C GLU A 308 -26.46 -9.21 -6.15
N PHE A 309 -27.68 -9.45 -5.67
CA PHE A 309 -28.36 -8.53 -4.75
C PHE A 309 -27.67 -8.43 -3.38
N LEU A 310 -26.99 -9.48 -2.97
CA LEU A 310 -26.31 -9.56 -1.69
C LEU A 310 -24.88 -8.99 -1.74
N LEU A 311 -24.28 -8.96 -2.94
CA LEU A 311 -23.05 -8.22 -3.19
C LEU A 311 -23.24 -6.74 -2.81
N ARG A 312 -24.33 -6.10 -3.25
CA ARG A 312 -24.62 -4.70 -2.89
C ARG A 312 -24.75 -4.48 -1.37
N ASP A 313 -25.42 -5.39 -0.68
CA ASP A 313 -25.55 -5.33 0.78
C ASP A 313 -24.16 -5.46 1.46
N ILE A 314 -23.31 -6.37 0.98
CA ILE A 314 -21.94 -6.54 1.47
C ILE A 314 -21.09 -5.30 1.19
N GLU A 315 -21.12 -4.77 -0.03
CA GLU A 315 -20.36 -3.58 -0.42
C GLU A 315 -20.71 -2.37 0.43
N THR A 316 -22.01 -2.15 0.65
CA THR A 316 -22.49 -1.05 1.49
C THR A 316 -21.99 -1.22 2.92
N VAL A 317 -22.09 -2.42 3.49
CA VAL A 317 -21.58 -2.73 4.82
C VAL A 317 -20.08 -2.51 4.91
N VAL A 318 -19.31 -2.97 3.93
CA VAL A 318 -17.85 -2.84 3.90
C VAL A 318 -17.43 -1.36 3.82
N ILE A 319 -18.14 -0.54 3.04
CA ILE A 319 -17.91 0.91 2.99
C ILE A 319 -18.26 1.57 4.33
N ASP A 320 -19.39 1.20 4.94
CA ASP A 320 -19.81 1.75 6.23
C ASP A 320 -18.83 1.41 7.36
N VAL A 321 -18.28 0.19 7.34
CA VAL A 321 -17.15 -0.20 8.19
C VAL A 321 -15.95 0.70 7.93
N GLY A 322 -15.58 0.92 6.68
CA GLY A 322 -14.47 1.81 6.33
C GLY A 322 -14.63 3.21 6.88
N LEU A 323 -15.80 3.81 6.68
CA LEU A 323 -16.13 5.14 7.18
C LEU A 323 -16.07 5.19 8.71
N LEU A 324 -16.64 4.20 9.40
CA LEU A 324 -16.58 4.12 10.85
C LEU A 324 -15.14 4.00 11.35
N VAL A 325 -14.35 3.08 10.80
CA VAL A 325 -12.97 2.83 11.22
C VAL A 325 -12.10 4.08 11.04
N TYR A 326 -12.24 4.79 9.91
CA TYR A 326 -11.50 6.04 9.73
C TYR A 326 -11.98 7.14 10.67
N SER A 327 -13.27 7.22 10.98
CA SER A 327 -13.81 8.19 11.94
C SER A 327 -13.29 7.97 13.38
N LEU A 328 -12.86 6.75 13.72
CA LEU A 328 -12.29 6.45 15.04
C LEU A 328 -10.90 7.06 15.28
N TYR A 329 -10.24 7.57 14.24
CA TYR A 329 -8.94 8.25 14.33
C TYR A 329 -9.06 9.75 14.64
N GLU A 330 -10.26 10.29 14.91
CA GLU A 330 -10.43 11.69 15.30
C GLU A 330 -9.56 12.04 16.52
N ASP A 331 -8.47 12.77 16.27
CA ASP A 331 -7.53 13.25 17.27
C ASP A 331 -8.01 14.56 17.90
N GLU A 332 -7.59 14.78 19.14
CA GLU A 332 -7.92 15.93 19.98
C GLU A 332 -7.38 17.28 19.45
N GLU A 333 -6.67 17.33 18.32
CA GLU A 333 -6.15 18.58 17.74
C GLU A 333 -7.26 19.50 17.20
N GLU A 334 -8.42 18.97 16.79
CA GLU A 334 -9.62 19.81 16.55
C GLU A 334 -10.19 20.41 17.85
N LYS A 335 -9.64 20.05 19.02
CA LYS A 335 -10.07 20.53 20.34
C LYS A 335 -9.11 21.51 20.99
N GLU A 336 -8.02 21.95 20.36
CA GLU A 336 -7.20 23.04 20.93
C GLU A 336 -7.96 24.39 20.96
N ASP A 337 -9.03 24.55 20.18
CA ASP A 337 -9.97 25.68 20.27
C ASP A 337 -11.18 25.43 21.21
N MET A 338 -11.26 24.26 21.83
CA MET A 338 -12.33 23.92 22.79
C MET A 338 -11.76 23.80 24.21
N ALA A 339 -12.38 24.51 25.15
CA ALA A 339 -11.92 24.58 26.53
C ALA A 339 -11.60 23.18 27.13
N PRO A 340 -10.51 23.05 27.93
CA PRO A 340 -10.08 21.77 28.48
C PRO A 340 -11.06 21.33 29.56
N GLY A 341 -12.10 20.59 29.18
CA GLY A 341 -13.13 20.13 30.10
C GLY A 341 -14.27 19.31 29.50
N GLU A 342 -14.55 19.45 28.20
CA GLU A 342 -15.65 18.73 27.55
C GLU A 342 -15.14 17.80 26.45
N VAL A 343 -14.70 16.59 26.84
CA VAL A 343 -14.77 15.46 25.91
C VAL A 343 -16.26 15.22 25.67
N ASN A 344 -16.78 15.62 24.51
CA ASN A 344 -18.18 15.49 24.12
C ASN A 344 -18.71 14.07 24.36
N GLN A 345 -19.35 13.84 25.51
CA GLN A 345 -19.94 12.55 25.87
C GLN A 345 -20.89 12.04 24.77
N ALA A 346 -21.62 12.95 24.12
CA ALA A 346 -22.51 12.65 23.00
C ALA A 346 -21.82 11.97 21.80
N GLN A 347 -20.56 12.31 21.51
CA GLN A 347 -19.80 11.77 20.36
C GLN A 347 -19.32 10.34 20.62
N VAL A 348 -18.92 10.04 21.86
CA VAL A 348 -18.55 8.67 22.28
C VAL A 348 -19.78 7.75 22.31
N PHE A 349 -20.93 8.27 22.75
CA PHE A 349 -22.20 7.54 22.70
C PHE A 349 -22.68 7.29 21.26
N ASP A 350 -22.52 8.27 20.37
CA ASP A 350 -22.84 8.11 18.95
C ASP A 350 -21.95 7.04 18.28
N LEU A 351 -20.64 7.05 18.56
CA LEU A 351 -19.71 6.02 18.09
C LEU A 351 -20.08 4.61 18.60
N SER A 352 -20.42 4.48 19.89
CA SER A 352 -20.86 3.20 20.45
C SER A 352 -22.14 2.69 19.80
N GLY A 353 -23.12 3.58 19.57
CA GLY A 353 -24.36 3.26 18.86
C GLY A 353 -24.12 2.85 17.41
N ASN A 354 -23.23 3.57 16.71
CA ASN A 354 -22.83 3.28 15.33
C ASN A 354 -22.13 1.91 15.23
N ILE A 355 -21.23 1.57 16.17
CA ILE A 355 -20.59 0.25 16.24
C ILE A 355 -21.63 -0.87 16.43
N GLN A 356 -22.58 -0.69 17.36
CA GLN A 356 -23.63 -1.69 17.60
C GLN A 356 -24.53 -1.87 16.38
N SER A 357 -25.01 -0.76 15.80
CA SER A 357 -25.84 -0.76 14.60
C SER A 357 -25.13 -1.51 13.46
N LEU A 358 -23.88 -1.16 13.19
CA LEU A 358 -23.10 -1.79 12.13
C LEU A 358 -22.85 -3.28 12.40
N SER A 359 -22.59 -3.65 13.66
CA SER A 359 -22.46 -5.06 14.07
C SER A 359 -23.75 -5.85 13.76
N ILE A 360 -24.93 -5.27 14.03
CA ILE A 360 -26.21 -5.88 13.70
C ILE A 360 -26.37 -6.03 12.18
N VAL A 361 -26.04 -5.00 11.41
CA VAL A 361 -26.15 -5.04 9.94
C VAL A 361 -25.24 -6.14 9.37
N ILE A 362 -23.98 -6.24 9.82
CA ILE A 362 -23.07 -7.31 9.41
C ILE A 362 -23.69 -8.70 9.66
N TYR A 363 -24.22 -8.92 10.87
CA TYR A 363 -24.86 -10.18 11.23
C TYR A 363 -26.06 -10.50 10.31
N LEU A 364 -26.93 -9.53 10.09
CA LEU A 364 -28.13 -9.70 9.27
C LEU A 364 -27.78 -9.97 7.80
N THR A 365 -26.80 -9.28 7.23
CA THR A 365 -26.32 -9.51 5.87
C THR A 365 -25.81 -10.94 5.69
N ILE A 366 -24.98 -11.42 6.62
CA ILE A 366 -24.46 -12.79 6.57
C ILE A 366 -25.58 -13.81 6.79
N ARG A 367 -26.51 -13.57 7.71
CA ARG A 367 -27.66 -14.46 7.95
C ARG A 367 -28.55 -14.57 6.72
N LYS A 368 -28.84 -13.44 6.05
CA LYS A 368 -29.59 -13.40 4.79
C LYS A 368 -28.88 -14.22 3.71
N ALA A 369 -27.55 -14.12 3.64
CA ALA A 369 -26.73 -14.95 2.78
C ALA A 369 -26.96 -16.45 3.04
N PHE A 370 -26.77 -16.90 4.27
CA PHE A 370 -26.93 -18.30 4.62
C PHE A 370 -28.33 -18.83 4.30
N HIS A 371 -29.37 -18.03 4.51
CA HIS A 371 -30.73 -18.44 4.20
C HIS A 371 -30.91 -18.71 2.69
N LEU A 372 -30.46 -17.79 1.84
CA LEU A 372 -30.51 -17.93 0.38
C LEU A 372 -29.66 -19.11 -0.12
N ILE A 373 -28.48 -19.29 0.48
CA ILE A 373 -27.56 -20.40 0.16
C ILE A 373 -28.23 -21.75 0.45
N CYS A 374 -28.94 -21.88 1.57
CA CYS A 374 -29.60 -23.12 1.97
C CYS A 374 -30.90 -23.38 1.19
N GLN A 375 -31.62 -22.33 0.80
CA GLN A 375 -32.82 -22.47 -0.03
C GLN A 375 -32.47 -22.94 -1.45
N GLY A 376 -31.43 -22.39 -2.07
CA GLY A 376 -30.95 -22.83 -3.39
C GLY A 376 -30.27 -24.21 -3.42
N PHE A 377 -30.28 -24.97 -2.32
CA PHE A 377 -29.88 -26.39 -2.28
C PHE A 377 -31.10 -27.34 -2.19
N MET A 378 -32.32 -26.81 -2.05
CA MET A 378 -33.57 -27.58 -2.00
C MET A 378 -34.35 -27.58 -3.32
N ASP A 379 -33.89 -26.82 -4.31
CA ASP A 379 -34.28 -26.92 -5.72
C ASP A 379 -33.17 -27.64 -6.50
#